data_AF-A0ABD5DUZ8-F1
#
_entry.id   AF-A0ABD5DUZ8-F1
#
_cell.length_a   1.000
_cell.length_b   1.000
_cell.length_c   1.000
_cell.angle_alpha   90.00
_cell.angle_beta   90.00
_cell.angle_gamma   90.00
#
_symmetry.space_group_name_H-M   'P 1'
#
loop_
_entity.id
_entity.type
_entity.pdbx_description
1 polymer ?
#
loop_
_entity_poly.entity_id
_entity_poly.type
_entity_poly.pdbx_seq_one_letter_code
_entity_poly.pdbx_strand_id
1 'polypeptide(L)'
;VYTRLLLAGRISLIIGLLTMVMSVCLGYLLGALSGYVGGLTDKLIMRVADLVMTIPGLPLLIVAGAMLSELDFSPDSRIYMVVGMLSLLE
;
A
#
# COMPACT_ATOMS: atom_id res chain seq x y z
N VAL A 1 -14.00 27.28 1.94
CA VAL A 1 -12.63 26.72 1.92
C VAL A 1 -12.44 25.64 2.99
N TYR A 2 -12.71 25.93 4.27
CA TYR A 2 -12.59 24.96 5.37
C TYR A 2 -13.38 23.64 5.20
N THR A 3 -14.59 23.68 4.61
CA THR A 3 -15.37 22.46 4.34
C THR A 3 -14.66 21.50 3.38
N ARG A 4 -13.97 22.01 2.34
CA ARG A 4 -13.23 21.17 1.39
C ARG A 4 -12.00 20.54 2.05
N LEU A 5 -11.32 21.29 2.94
CA LEU A 5 -10.19 20.78 3.72
C LEU A 5 -10.63 19.68 4.68
N LEU A 6 -11.75 19.85 5.41
CA LEU A 6 -12.27 18.81 6.31
C LEU A 6 -12.72 17.56 5.56
N LEU A 7 -13.35 17.71 4.40
CA LEU A 7 -13.75 16.59 3.54
C LEU A 7 -12.53 15.81 3.00
N ALA A 8 -11.51 16.53 2.52
CA ALA A 8 -10.27 15.90 2.07
C ALA A 8 -9.53 15.22 3.24
N GLY A 9 -9.45 15.88 4.40
CA GLY A 9 -8.84 15.32 5.60
C GLY A 9 -9.49 14.02 6.07
N ARG A 10 -10.83 13.93 6.03
CA ARG A 10 -11.55 12.68 6.34
C ARG A 10 -11.13 11.54 5.42
N ILE A 11 -11.01 11.80 4.12
CA ILE A 11 -10.61 10.80 3.13
C ILE A 11 -9.15 10.38 3.37
N SER A 12 -8.24 11.33 3.56
CA SER A 12 -6.82 11.03 3.84
C SER A 12 -6.64 10.20 5.11
N LEU A 13 -7.40 10.50 6.17
CA LEU A 13 -7.35 9.73 7.42
C LEU A 13 -7.86 8.29 7.24
N ILE A 14 -8.95 8.09 6.50
CA ILE A 14 -9.49 6.76 6.22
C ILE A 14 -8.49 5.93 5.41
N ILE A 15 -7.92 6.53 4.35
CA ILE A 15 -6.92 5.87 3.50
C ILE A 15 -5.68 5.50 4.31
N GLY A 16 -5.13 6.44 5.08
CA GLY A 16 -3.94 6.21 5.91
C GLY A 16 -4.17 5.14 6.97
N LEU A 17 -5.33 5.14 7.63
CA LEU A 17 -5.66 4.15 8.65
C LEU A 17 -5.82 2.75 8.05
N LEU A 18 -6.56 2.61 6.94
CA LEU A 18 -6.74 1.33 6.27
C LEU A 18 -5.39 0.77 5.78
N THR A 19 -4.58 1.61 5.14
CA THR A 19 -3.26 1.24 4.64
C THR A 19 -2.38 0.73 5.79
N MET A 20 -2.28 1.50 6.89
CA MET A 20 -1.49 1.12 8.06
C MET A 20 -1.91 -0.25 8.62
N VAL A 21 -3.22 -0.45 8.83
CA VAL A 21 -3.71 -1.71 9.41
C VAL A 21 -3.39 -2.89 8.50
N MET A 22 -3.56 -2.73 7.19
CA MET A 22 -3.26 -3.79 6.22
C MET A 22 -1.76 -4.09 6.14
N SER A 23 -0.90 -3.07 6.04
CA SER A 23 0.57 -3.23 6.03
C SER A 23 1.06 -3.89 7.31
N VAL A 24 0.57 -3.46 8.48
CA VAL A 24 0.98 -4.06 9.76
C VAL A 24 0.53 -5.51 9.84
N CYS A 25 -0.69 -5.85 9.41
CA CYS A 25 -1.15 -7.25 9.40
C CYS A 25 -0.28 -8.12 8.48
N LEU A 26 -0.01 -7.66 7.25
CA LEU A 26 0.80 -8.41 6.28
C LEU A 26 2.25 -8.53 6.75
N GLY A 27 2.87 -7.42 7.16
CA GLY A 27 4.23 -7.39 7.67
C GLY A 27 4.41 -8.21 8.95
N TYR A 28 3.43 -8.19 9.86
CA TYR A 28 3.45 -9.02 11.05
C TYR A 28 3.41 -10.51 10.71
N LEU A 29 2.52 -10.94 9.80
CA LEU A 29 2.42 -12.35 9.41
C LEU A 29 3.71 -12.85 8.74
N LEU A 30 4.25 -12.06 7.79
CA LEU A 30 5.47 -12.41 7.08
C LEU A 30 6.70 -12.38 7.99
N GLY A 31 6.81 -11.37 8.86
CA GLY A 31 7.90 -11.24 9.83
C GLY A 31 7.84 -12.29 10.95
N ALA A 32 6.66 -12.64 11.42
CA ALA A 32 6.48 -13.74 12.37
C ALA A 32 6.89 -15.08 11.76
N LEU A 33 6.53 -15.32 10.49
CA LEU A 33 6.92 -16.54 9.77
C LEU A 33 8.43 -16.62 9.56
N SER A 34 9.07 -15.51 9.16
CA SER A 34 10.52 -15.46 8.96
C SER A 34 11.29 -15.64 10.27
N GLY A 35 10.82 -15.01 11.34
CA GLY A 35 11.41 -15.10 12.68
C GLY A 35 11.22 -16.46 13.36
N TYR A 36 10.13 -17.18 13.08
CA TYR A 36 9.88 -18.50 13.68
C TYR A 36 10.67 -19.63 13.01
N VAL A 37 10.65 -19.71 11.67
CA VAL A 37 11.31 -20.80 10.93
C VAL A 37 12.81 -20.54 10.76
N GLY A 38 13.20 -19.28 10.57
CA GLY A 38 14.57 -18.89 10.27
C GLY A 38 15.14 -19.53 8.98
N GLY A 39 16.38 -19.19 8.64
CA GLY A 39 17.12 -19.86 7.57
C GLY A 39 16.66 -19.49 6.15
N LEU A 40 16.20 -20.48 5.38
CA LEU A 40 15.94 -20.33 3.93
C LEU A 40 14.64 -19.54 3.66
N THR A 41 13.62 -19.74 4.49
CA THR A 41 12.35 -19.01 4.42
C THR A 41 12.55 -17.52 4.71
N ASP A 42 13.37 -17.21 5.71
CA ASP A 42 13.74 -15.83 6.05
C ASP A 42 14.46 -15.12 4.89
N LYS A 43 15.47 -15.79 4.30
CA LYS A 43 16.17 -15.28 3.12
C LYS A 43 15.24 -15.04 1.93
N LEU A 44 14.23 -15.88 1.71
CA LEU A 44 13.27 -15.69 0.62
C LEU A 44 12.35 -14.50 0.89
N ILE A 45 11.80 -14.40 2.10
CA ILE A 45 10.89 -13.32 2.50
C ILE A 45 11.62 -11.97 2.42
N MET A 46 12.83 -11.87 3.01
CA MET A 46 13.64 -10.66 2.93
C MET A 46 13.95 -10.27 1.48
N ARG A 47 14.21 -11.24 0.59
CA ARG A 47 14.49 -10.93 -0.82
C ARG A 47 13.29 -10.37 -1.56
N VAL A 48 12.10 -10.91 -1.30
CA VAL A 48 10.88 -10.37 -1.88
C VAL A 48 10.63 -8.96 -1.33
N ALA A 49 10.82 -8.73 -0.04
CA ALA A 49 10.69 -7.41 0.57
C ALA A 49 11.66 -6.38 -0.05
N ASP A 50 12.93 -6.75 -0.23
CA ASP A 50 13.94 -5.90 -0.86
C ASP A 50 13.55 -5.53 -2.30
N LEU A 51 13.02 -6.49 -3.08
CA LEU A 51 12.57 -6.25 -4.46
C LEU A 51 11.41 -5.25 -4.51
N VAL A 52 10.46 -5.35 -3.57
CA VAL A 52 9.32 -4.41 -3.48
C VAL A 52 9.81 -3.01 -3.09
N MET A 53 10.69 -2.92 -2.09
CA MET A 53 11.27 -1.65 -1.60
C MET A 53 12.17 -0.95 -2.62
N THR A 54 12.68 -1.69 -3.62
CA THR A 54 13.47 -1.10 -4.71
C THR A 54 12.60 -0.28 -5.67
N ILE A 55 11.28 -0.54 -5.70
CA ILE A 55 10.34 0.19 -6.56
C ILE A 55 10.02 1.55 -5.90
N PRO A 56 10.27 2.68 -6.58
CA PRO A 56 9.99 3.98 -6.00
C PRO A 56 8.47 4.21 -5.92
N GLY A 57 7.94 4.34 -4.70
CA GLY A 57 6.50 4.40 -4.45
C GLY A 57 5.80 5.59 -5.12
N LEU A 58 6.38 6.79 -5.07
CA LEU A 58 5.81 7.98 -5.69
C LEU A 58 5.62 7.83 -7.22
N PRO A 59 6.65 7.44 -8.01
CA PRO A 59 6.47 7.11 -9.42
C PRO A 59 5.39 6.07 -9.69
N LEU A 60 5.33 4.98 -8.91
CA LEU A 60 4.33 3.93 -9.09
C LEU A 60 2.91 4.49 -8.93
N LEU A 61 2.68 5.31 -7.89
CA LEU A 61 1.37 5.92 -7.62
C LEU A 61 0.94 6.88 -8.74
N ILE A 62 1.87 7.66 -9.29
CA ILE A 62 1.58 8.59 -10.39
C ILE A 62 1.16 7.80 -11.63
N VAL A 63 1.92 6.76 -12.00
CA VAL A 63 1.61 5.91 -13.16
C VAL A 63 0.31 5.15 -12.95
N ALA A 64 0.10 4.56 -11.77
CA ALA A 64 -1.12 3.84 -11.44
C ALA A 64 -2.34 4.75 -11.47
N GLY A 65 -2.24 5.96 -10.92
CA GLY A 65 -3.31 6.96 -10.96
C GLY A 65 -3.66 7.38 -12.39
N ALA A 66 -2.66 7.55 -13.25
CA ALA A 66 -2.86 7.84 -14.68
C ALA A 66 -3.56 6.67 -15.40
N MET A 67 -3.06 5.46 -15.25
CA MET A 67 -3.61 4.24 -15.87
C MET A 67 -5.05 3.96 -15.42
N LEU A 68 -5.35 4.08 -14.11
CA LEU A 68 -6.71 3.92 -13.60
C LEU A 68 -7.67 5.00 -14.13
N SER A 69 -7.15 6.18 -14.45
CA SER A 69 -7.95 7.23 -15.06
C SER A 69 -8.24 6.99 -16.53
N GLU A 70 -7.32 6.37 -17.26
CA GLU A 70 -7.51 6.01 -18.67
C GLU A 70 -8.46 4.82 -18.85
N LEU A 71 -8.48 3.89 -17.90
CA LEU A 71 -9.36 2.70 -17.92
C LEU A 71 -10.80 2.98 -17.48
N ASP A 72 -11.16 4.26 -17.33
CA ASP A 72 -12.50 4.76 -16.97
C ASP A 72 -13.13 4.12 -15.72
N PHE A 73 -12.29 3.64 -14.79
CA PHE A 73 -12.77 3.09 -13.52
C PHE A 73 -13.53 4.15 -12.72
N SER A 74 -14.63 3.76 -12.09
CA SER A 74 -15.37 4.64 -11.18
C SER A 74 -14.45 5.17 -10.06
N PRO A 75 -14.57 6.45 -9.65
CA PRO A 75 -13.69 7.07 -8.65
C PRO A 75 -13.60 6.30 -7.33
N ASP A 76 -14.68 5.69 -6.88
CA ASP A 76 -14.72 4.88 -5.66
C ASP A 76 -13.80 3.65 -5.76
N SER A 77 -13.81 2.95 -6.90
CA SER A 77 -12.95 1.78 -7.15
C SER A 77 -11.47 2.14 -7.23
N ARG A 78 -11.14 3.34 -7.73
CA ARG A 78 -9.75 3.81 -7.82
C ARG A 78 -9.11 3.92 -6.44
N ILE A 79 -9.86 4.43 -5.46
CA ILE A 79 -9.38 4.61 -4.09
C ILE A 79 -9.03 3.26 -3.46
N TYR A 80 -9.86 2.22 -3.64
CA TYR A 80 -9.57 0.89 -3.10
C TYR A 80 -8.32 0.24 -3.72
N MET A 81 -8.11 0.39 -5.03
CA MET A 81 -6.89 -0.10 -5.67
C MET A 81 -5.64 0.63 -5.16
N VAL A 82 -5.71 1.97 -5.02
CA VAL A 82 -4.57 2.76 -4.51
C VAL A 82 -4.23 2.37 -3.06
N VAL A 83 -5.23 2.16 -2.20
CA VAL A 83 -5.01 1.64 -0.83
C VAL A 83 -4.31 0.28 -0.86
N GLY A 84 -4.72 -0.62 -1.73
CA GLY A 84 -4.09 -1.93 -1.88
C GLY A 84 -2.63 -1.83 -2.35
N MET A 85 -2.33 -0.94 -3.29
CA MET A 85 -0.96 -0.69 -3.76
C MET A 85 -0.09 -0.06 -2.67
N LEU A 86 -0.61 0.93 -1.95
CA LEU A 86 0.09 1.56 -0.84
C LEU A 86 0.41 0.55 0.27
N SER A 87 -0.56 -0.31 0.62
CA SER A 87 -0.36 -1.31 1.68
C SER A 87 0.68 -2.38 1.34
N LEU A 88 0.98 -2.57 0.06
CA LEU A 88 1.98 -3.53 -0.37
C LEU A 88 3.37 -2.90 -0.49
N LEU A 89 3.42 -1.59 -0.77
CA LEU A 89 4.67 -0.83 -0.86
C LEU A 89 5.23 -0.41 0.50
N GLU A 90 4.34 -0.03 1.42
CA GLU A 90 4.68 0.38 2.80
C GLU A 90 4.65 -0.82 3.75
#